data_AF-R6SAM6-F1
#
_entry.id   AF-R6SAM6-F1
#
_cell.length_a   1.000
_cell.length_b   1.000
_cell.length_c   1.000
_cell.angle_alpha   90.00
_cell.angle_beta   90.00
_cell.angle_gamma   90.00
#
_symmetry.space_group_name_H-M   'P 1'
#
loop_
_entity.id
_entity.type
_entity.pdbx_description
1 polymer ?
#
loop_
_entity_poly.entity_id
_entity_poly.type
_entity_poly.pdbx_seq_one_letter_code
_entity_poly.pdbx_strand_id
1 'polypeptide(L)' 'MSIHDYENSISPYDIDLSIEAIFELIDGTEAEKLDFMKINAISIVFPYLRSCLSVTMSSLMLQPIILPVVNILELFKN' A
#
# COMPACT_ATOMS: atom_id res chain seq x y z
N MET A 1 -23.69 8.48 -22.07
CA MET A 1 -22.99 8.96 -20.87
C MET A 1 -21.79 9.76 -21.36
N SER A 2 -21.79 11.07 -21.16
CA SER A 2 -20.83 12.00 -21.78
C SER A 2 -19.49 12.03 -21.03
N ILE A 3 -18.45 12.34 -21.79
CA ILE A 3 -17.00 12.22 -21.53
C ILE A 3 -16.40 13.52 -20.99
N HIS A 4 -17.09 14.24 -20.09
CA HIS A 4 -16.75 15.64 -19.73
C HIS A 4 -16.65 15.96 -18.22
N ASP A 5 -16.36 15.00 -17.34
CA ASP A 5 -16.23 15.27 -15.88
C ASP A 5 -14.89 14.78 -15.25
N TYR A 6 -13.78 14.82 -15.98
CA TYR A 6 -12.47 14.35 -15.50
C TYR A 6 -11.59 15.42 -14.80
N GLU A 7 -12.12 16.60 -14.46
CA GLU A 7 -11.32 17.67 -13.80
C GLU A 7 -11.37 17.67 -12.26
N ASN A 8 -12.03 16.70 -11.62
CA ASN A 8 -11.98 16.48 -10.17
C ASN A 8 -12.02 14.99 -9.85
N SER A 9 -10.94 14.25 -10.11
CA SER A 9 -10.92 12.79 -9.89
C SER A 9 -10.81 12.42 -8.41
N ILE A 10 -11.86 12.71 -7.64
CA ILE A 10 -12.16 11.98 -6.42
C ILE A 10 -12.65 10.61 -6.91
N SER A 11 -11.91 9.55 -6.59
CA SER A 11 -12.41 8.18 -6.78
C SER A 11 -13.86 8.12 -6.25
N PRO A 12 -14.82 7.52 -6.97
CA PRO A 12 -16.20 7.40 -6.48
C PRO A 12 -16.32 6.53 -5.22
N TYR A 13 -15.21 5.95 -4.76
CA TYR A 13 -15.10 5.10 -3.59
C TYR A 13 -14.07 5.66 -2.61
N ASP A 14 -14.47 5.72 -1.34
CA ASP A 14 -13.61 5.97 -0.20
C ASP A 14 -13.35 4.62 0.50
N ILE A 15 -12.09 4.17 0.49
CA ILE A 15 -11.69 2.85 0.97
C ILE A 15 -10.53 3.04 1.93
N ASP A 16 -10.76 2.69 3.20
CA ASP A 16 -9.73 2.63 4.23
C ASP A 16 -9.31 1.17 4.46
N LEU A 17 -8.01 0.89 4.33
CA LEU A 17 -7.42 -0.43 4.48
C LEU A 17 -6.14 -0.35 5.30
N SER A 18 -6.08 -1.12 6.36
CA SER A 18 -4.91 -1.30 7.22
C SER A 18 -4.39 -2.72 7.16
N ILE A 19 -3.08 -2.90 7.04
CA ILE A 19 -2.42 -4.19 7.28
C ILE A 19 -1.39 -4.01 8.38
N GLU A 20 -1.44 -4.91 9.35
CA GLU A 20 -0.46 -5.04 10.41
C GLU A 20 0.36 -6.31 10.21
N ALA A 21 1.65 -6.24 10.48
CA ALA A 21 2.57 -7.37 10.38
C ALA A 21 3.55 -7.36 11.56
N ILE A 22 3.86 -8.55 12.04
CA ILE A 22 4.82 -8.77 13.13
C ILE A 22 6.06 -9.41 12.52
N PHE A 23 7.22 -8.84 12.84
CA PHE A 23 8.51 -9.32 12.38
C PHE A 23 9.36 -9.74 13.58
N GLU A 24 9.97 -10.91 13.49
CA GLU A 24 11.02 -11.36 14.40
C GLU A 24 12.37 -11.20 13.68
N LEU A 25 13.27 -10.44 14.28
CA LEU A 25 14.64 -10.27 13.78
C LEU A 25 15.59 -11.05 14.68
N ILE A 26 16.34 -11.99 14.08
CA ILE A 26 17.24 -12.90 14.79
C ILE A 26 18.47 -12.15 15.34
N ASP A 27 18.95 -11.15 14.59
CA ASP A 27 20.13 -10.36 14.91
C ASP A 27 19.94 -8.88 14.54
N GLY A 28 20.81 -8.03 15.08
CA GLY A 28 20.87 -6.59 14.77
C GLY A 28 20.70 -5.70 16.00
N THR A 29 21.31 -4.53 15.93
CA THR A 29 21.12 -3.43 16.89
C THR A 29 19.71 -2.85 16.79
N GLU A 30 19.27 -2.15 17.83
CA GLU A 30 17.96 -1.46 17.82
C GLU A 30 17.84 -0.43 16.68
N ALA A 31 18.96 0.20 16.28
CA ALA A 31 18.99 1.10 15.14
C ALA A 31 18.73 0.37 13.81
N GLU A 32 19.39 -0.78 13.60
CA GLU A 32 19.19 -1.60 12.39
C GLU A 32 17.77 -2.18 12.33
N LYS A 33 17.20 -2.57 13.47
CA LYS A 33 15.79 -3.01 13.55
C LYS A 33 14.85 -1.87 13.16
N LEU A 34 15.08 -0.65 13.65
CA LEU A 34 14.27 0.51 13.30
C LEU A 34 14.36 0.83 11.80
N ASP A 35 15.54 0.74 11.20
CA ASP A 35 15.73 0.96 9.77
C ASP A 35 15.08 -0.13 8.93
N PHE A 36 15.15 -1.40 9.38
CA PHE A 36 14.39 -2.50 8.78
C PHE A 36 12.88 -2.21 8.81
N MET A 37 12.34 -1.77 9.94
CA MET A 37 10.91 -1.50 10.10
C MET A 37 10.41 -0.39 9.16
N LYS A 38 11.26 0.60 8.83
CA LYS A 38 10.87 1.69 7.92
C LYS A 38 10.85 1.28 6.46
N ILE A 39 11.85 0.53 6.01
CA ILE A 39 12.04 0.29 4.57
C ILE A 39 11.66 -1.13 4.20
N ASN A 40 12.34 -2.11 4.79
CA ASN A 40 12.24 -3.50 4.37
C ASN A 40 10.90 -4.12 4.81
N ALA A 41 10.48 -3.88 6.05
CA ALA A 41 9.19 -4.35 6.55
C ALA A 41 8.03 -3.81 5.69
N ILE A 42 8.03 -2.49 5.41
CA ILE A 42 6.99 -1.88 4.56
C ILE A 42 7.07 -2.40 3.12
N SER A 43 8.27 -2.61 2.57
CA SER A 43 8.44 -3.21 1.24
C SER A 43 7.90 -4.64 1.16
N ILE A 44 7.98 -5.40 2.26
CA ILE A 44 7.39 -6.75 2.38
C ILE A 44 5.86 -6.65 2.46
N VAL A 45 5.32 -5.71 3.26
CA VAL A 45 3.88 -5.61 3.54
C VAL A 45 3.10 -4.95 2.40
N PHE A 46 3.65 -3.95 1.71
CA PHE A 46 2.96 -3.16 0.69
C PHE A 46 2.34 -4.00 -0.47
N PRO A 47 3.01 -5.04 -1.00
CA PRO A 47 2.40 -5.94 -1.97
C PRO A 47 1.11 -6.61 -1.47
N TYR A 48 1.03 -6.94 -0.18
CA TYR A 48 -0.17 -7.52 0.44
C TYR A 48 -1.30 -6.49 0.54
N LEU A 49 -0.99 -5.23 0.87
CA LEU A 49 -1.98 -4.15 0.90
C LEU A 49 -2.58 -3.92 -0.48
N ARG A 50 -1.74 -3.87 -1.52
CA ARG A 50 -2.18 -3.76 -2.91
C ARG A 50 -3.08 -4.93 -3.33
N SER A 51 -2.69 -6.15 -2.94
CA SER A 51 -3.48 -7.35 -3.22
C SER A 51 -4.84 -7.29 -2.50
N CYS A 52 -4.84 -6.91 -1.22
CA CYS A 52 -6.03 -6.73 -0.41
C CYS A 52 -7.00 -5.74 -1.05
N LEU A 53 -6.53 -4.58 -1.53
CA LEU A 53 -7.38 -3.64 -2.24
C LEU A 53 -7.99 -4.27 -3.50
N SER A 54 -7.17 -4.94 -4.32
CA SER A 54 -7.64 -5.57 -5.57
C SER A 54 -8.72 -6.63 -5.31
N VAL A 55 -8.54 -7.45 -4.26
CA VAL A 55 -9.51 -8.47 -3.84
C VAL A 55 -10.78 -7.83 -3.31
N THR A 56 -10.65 -6.82 -2.45
CA THR A 56 -11.80 -6.08 -1.88
C THR A 56 -12.62 -5.40 -2.97
N MET A 57 -11.99 -4.79 -3.98
CA MET A 57 -12.73 -4.21 -5.10
C MET A 57 -13.44 -5.28 -5.94
N SER A 58 -12.75 -6.40 -6.19
CA SER A 58 -13.33 -7.52 -6.95
C SER A 58 -14.53 -8.15 -6.25
N SER A 59 -14.49 -8.29 -4.92
CA SER A 59 -15.60 -8.85 -4.14
C SER A 59 -16.83 -7.94 -4.13
N LEU A 60 -16.63 -6.63 -4.27
CA LEU A 60 -17.69 -5.63 -4.45
C LEU A 60 -18.17 -5.50 -5.91
N MET A 61 -17.69 -6.35 -6.82
CA MET A 61 -17.95 -6.28 -8.26
C MET A 61 -17.52 -4.94 -8.90
N LEU A 62 -16.57 -4.25 -8.26
CA LEU A 62 -15.96 -3.03 -8.77
C LEU A 62 -14.77 -3.39 -9.67
N GLN A 63 -14.44 -2.50 -10.61
CA GLN A 63 -13.21 -2.64 -11.38
C GLN A 63 -12.02 -2.58 -10.42
N PRO A 64 -11.13 -3.59 -10.39
CA PRO A 64 -10.02 -3.61 -9.45
C PRO A 64 -9.05 -2.46 -9.72
N ILE A 65 -8.81 -1.63 -8.70
CA ILE A 65 -7.73 -0.64 -8.73
C ILE A 65 -6.44 -1.34 -8.33
N ILE A 66 -5.46 -1.34 -9.23
CA ILE A 66 -4.12 -1.84 -8.95
C ILE A 66 -3.26 -0.65 -8.55
N LEU A 67 -2.86 -0.58 -7.27
CA LEU A 67 -1.91 0.44 -6.83
C LEU A 67 -0.57 0.27 -7.59
N PRO A 68 0.07 1.38 -7.99
CA PRO A 68 1.38 1.32 -8.61
C PRO A 68 2.40 0.69 -7.66
N VAL A 69 3.49 0.18 -8.21
CA VAL A 69 4.65 -0.19 -7.40
C VAL A 69 5.20 1.10 -6.79
N VAL A 70 5.39 1.12 -5.47
CA VAL A 70 5.94 2.26 -4.76
C VAL A 70 7.38 1.96 -4.40
N ASN A 71 8.28 2.92 -4.68
CA ASN A 71 9.63 2.87 -4.18
C ASN A 71 9.64 3.32 -2.72
N ILE A 72 9.58 2.36 -1.80
CA ILE A 72 9.53 2.63 -0.35
C ILE A 72 10.78 3.38 0.13
N LEU A 73 11.95 3.11 -0.47
CA LEU A 73 13.18 3.85 -0.14
C LEU A 73 13.07 5.34 -0.47
N GLU A 74 12.45 5.69 -1.59
CA GLU A 74 12.21 7.08 -1.97
C GLU A 74 11.06 7.71 -1.17
N LEU A 75 10.03 6.94 -0.82
CA LEU A 75 8.91 7.41 -0.01
C LEU A 75 9.35 7.97 1.36
N PHE A 76 10.39 7.37 1.95
CA PHE A 76 10.94 7.80 3.23
C PHE A 76 12.20 8.68 3.10
N LYS A 77 12.58 9.05 1.88
CA LYS A 77 13.58 10.10 1.63
C LYS A 77 12.82 11.41 1.44
N ASN A 78 13.02 12.36 2.36
CA ASN A 78 12.50 13.72 2.23
C ASN A 78 12.97 14.39 0.94
#